data_AF-A0A1Y2X465-F1
#
_entry.id   AF-A0A1Y2X465-F1
#
_cell.length_a   1.000
_cell.length_b   1.000
_cell.length_c   1.000
_cell.angle_alpha   90.00
_cell.angle_beta   90.00
_cell.angle_gamma   90.00
#
_symmetry.space_group_name_H-M   'P 1'
#
loop_
_entity.id
_entity.type
_entity.pdbx_description
1 polymer ?
#
loop_
_entity_poly.entity_id
_entity_poly.type
_entity_poly.pdbx_seq_one_letter_code
_entity_poly.pdbx_strand_id
1 'polypeptide(L)'
;PSFDVNAPPHSLVPSNEPDIIASRQVVIRNTLELRQLTLGPRERVYDYDAANPLSQLTVVLFGIARNVPIDGEITFSDFSAATGLAKDMRKVVRHAIMQCIFCEPRPGVVTHTAASCLLAEDADLAAWMQWGVDNYWPTTCHACEAMARRPGSEELNETGFVVVNNTNLGLFD
;
A
#
# COMPACT_ATOMS: atom_id res chain seq x y z
N PRO A 1 16.18 -12.17 -4.88
CA PRO A 1 14.90 -11.49 -4.59
C PRO A 1 13.76 -12.51 -4.68
N SER A 2 12.90 -12.55 -3.67
CA SER A 2 11.77 -13.49 -3.54
C SER A 2 10.65 -12.88 -2.68
N PHE A 3 9.46 -13.49 -2.69
CA PHE A 3 8.37 -13.14 -1.77
C PHE A 3 8.43 -13.91 -0.44
N ASP A 4 9.39 -14.81 -0.28
CA ASP A 4 9.61 -15.56 0.97
C ASP A 4 9.83 -14.63 2.16
N VAL A 5 9.36 -15.00 3.35
CA VAL A 5 9.49 -14.22 4.59
C VAL A 5 10.95 -13.85 4.91
N ASN A 6 11.91 -14.70 4.52
CA ASN A 6 13.34 -14.48 4.75
C ASN A 6 14.04 -13.67 3.65
N ALA A 7 13.30 -13.14 2.68
CA ALA A 7 13.90 -12.34 1.63
C ALA A 7 14.45 -11.02 2.20
N PRO A 8 15.59 -10.50 1.70
CA PRO A 8 16.13 -9.24 2.15
C PRO A 8 15.13 -8.09 1.99
N PRO A 9 15.01 -7.19 2.98
CA PRO A 9 13.98 -6.15 2.99
C PRO A 9 14.26 -4.99 2.02
N HIS A 10 15.49 -4.94 1.52
CA HIS A 10 15.94 -3.91 0.60
C HIS A 10 16.37 -4.52 -0.74
N SER A 11 16.51 -3.64 -1.73
CA SER A 11 17.05 -4.03 -3.04
C SER A 11 18.41 -4.70 -2.88
N LEU A 12 18.59 -5.85 -3.54
CA LEU A 12 19.87 -6.54 -3.64
C LEU A 12 20.89 -5.83 -4.55
N VAL A 13 20.47 -4.77 -5.23
CA VAL A 13 21.34 -3.99 -6.12
C VAL A 13 22.25 -3.08 -5.27
N PRO A 14 23.58 -3.23 -5.35
CA PRO A 14 24.52 -2.37 -4.63
C PRO A 14 24.39 -0.91 -5.05
N SER A 15 24.48 0.02 -4.10
CA SER A 15 24.35 1.46 -4.33
C SER A 15 25.52 2.08 -5.09
N ASN A 16 26.67 1.39 -5.16
CA ASN A 16 27.87 1.80 -5.85
C ASN A 16 27.97 1.28 -7.30
N GLU A 17 26.95 0.59 -7.81
CA GLU A 17 26.93 -0.02 -9.15
C GLU A 17 25.92 0.68 -10.07
N PRO A 18 26.28 1.82 -10.71
CA PRO A 18 25.34 2.67 -11.44
C PRO A 18 24.66 1.96 -12.61
N ASP A 19 25.38 1.07 -13.31
CA ASP A 19 24.85 0.33 -14.46
C ASP A 19 23.78 -0.69 -14.04
N ILE A 20 23.95 -1.32 -12.88
CA ILE A 20 22.96 -2.25 -12.32
C ILE A 20 21.73 -1.48 -11.82
N ILE A 21 21.93 -0.32 -11.19
CA ILE A 21 20.83 0.57 -10.78
C ILE A 21 20.02 1.00 -12.00
N ALA A 22 20.69 1.46 -13.07
CA ALA A 22 20.03 1.84 -14.32
C ALA A 22 19.25 0.67 -14.92
N SER A 23 19.85 -0.52 -14.98
CA SER A 23 19.20 -1.74 -15.48
C SER A 23 17.95 -2.09 -14.67
N ARG A 24 17.99 -1.98 -13.34
CA ARG A 24 16.82 -2.18 -12.46
C ARG A 24 15.69 -1.22 -12.80
N GLN A 25 16.00 0.07 -13.03
CA GLN A 25 14.98 1.06 -13.40
C GLN A 25 14.36 0.75 -14.77
N VAL A 26 15.16 0.31 -15.75
CA VAL A 26 14.68 -0.12 -17.06
C VAL A 26 13.73 -1.31 -16.92
N VAL A 27 14.07 -2.32 -16.11
CA VAL A 27 13.20 -3.47 -15.87
C VAL A 27 11.87 -3.05 -15.27
N ILE A 28 11.87 -2.22 -14.22
CA ILE A 28 10.65 -1.73 -13.57
C ILE A 28 9.77 -0.94 -14.56
N ARG A 29 10.36 -0.03 -15.33
CA ARG A 29 9.63 0.75 -16.32
C ARG A 29 9.02 -0.15 -17.40
N ASN A 30 9.81 -1.07 -17.95
CA ASN A 30 9.38 -1.91 -19.05
C ASN A 30 8.27 -2.90 -18.61
N THR A 31 8.28 -3.39 -17.37
CA THR A 31 7.20 -4.25 -16.86
C THR A 31 5.90 -3.48 -16.60
N LEU A 32 6.00 -2.21 -16.17
CA LEU A 32 4.83 -1.32 -16.07
C LEU A 32 4.26 -1.00 -17.45
N GLU A 33 5.11 -0.67 -18.42
CA GLU A 33 4.70 -0.41 -19.80
C GLU A 33 4.07 -1.65 -20.44
N LEU A 34 4.68 -2.82 -20.27
CA LEU A 34 4.14 -4.09 -20.76
C LEU A 34 2.75 -4.37 -20.18
N ARG A 35 2.54 -4.15 -18.88
CA ARG A 35 1.22 -4.29 -18.25
C ARG A 35 0.20 -3.36 -18.90
N GLN A 36 0.55 -2.09 -19.07
CA GLN A 36 -0.32 -1.09 -19.67
C GLN A 36 -0.67 -1.39 -21.14
N LEU A 37 0.30 -1.85 -21.93
CA LEU A 37 0.09 -2.24 -23.32
C LEU A 37 -0.79 -3.50 -23.44
N THR A 38 -0.62 -4.46 -22.53
CA THR A 38 -1.38 -5.71 -22.53
C THR A 38 -2.84 -5.52 -22.12
N LEU A 39 -3.13 -4.58 -21.22
CA LEU A 39 -4.50 -4.23 -20.84
C LEU A 39 -5.28 -3.62 -22.01
N GLY A 40 -4.62 -2.78 -22.81
CA GLY A 40 -5.27 -1.94 -23.80
C GLY A 40 -5.74 -0.60 -23.21
N PRO A 41 -6.02 0.41 -24.06
CA PRO A 41 -6.24 1.78 -23.62
C PRO A 41 -7.52 1.98 -22.80
N ARG A 42 -8.56 1.19 -23.07
CA ARG A 42 -9.85 1.30 -22.37
C ARG A 42 -9.73 0.72 -20.97
N GLU A 43 -9.28 -0.52 -20.88
CA GLU A 43 -9.08 -1.25 -19.64
C GLU A 43 -8.10 -0.50 -18.75
N ARG A 44 -7.03 0.07 -19.30
CA ARG A 44 -6.10 0.92 -18.55
C ARG A 44 -6.78 2.09 -17.82
N VAL A 45 -7.75 2.75 -18.44
CA VAL A 45 -8.45 3.90 -17.82
C VAL A 45 -9.41 3.44 -16.73
N TYR A 46 -10.01 2.25 -16.89
CA TYR A 46 -10.90 1.65 -15.89
C TYR A 46 -10.19 0.80 -14.85
N ASP A 47 -8.92 0.49 -15.06
CA ASP A 47 -8.15 -0.32 -14.15
C ASP A 47 -7.94 0.49 -12.87
N TYR A 48 -8.78 0.19 -11.88
CA TYR A 48 -8.74 0.79 -10.57
C TYR A 48 -7.53 0.23 -9.80
N ASP A 49 -6.32 0.52 -10.27
CA ASP A 49 -5.12 0.50 -9.43
C ASP A 49 -5.34 1.40 -8.19
N ALA A 50 -6.29 2.35 -8.25
CA ALA A 50 -6.82 3.08 -7.10
C ALA A 50 -7.50 2.22 -6.01
N ALA A 51 -7.91 0.97 -6.29
CA ALA A 51 -8.33 0.01 -5.26
C ALA A 51 -7.14 -0.66 -4.56
N ASN A 52 -5.93 -0.58 -5.13
CA ASN A 52 -4.73 -1.13 -4.51
C ASN A 52 -4.36 -0.51 -3.16
N PRO A 53 -4.45 0.82 -2.95
CA PRO A 53 -4.25 1.37 -1.62
C PRO A 53 -5.32 0.86 -0.64
N LEU A 54 -6.56 0.59 -1.05
CA LEU A 54 -7.61 0.21 -0.10
C LEU A 54 -7.24 -1.03 0.74
N SER A 55 -6.73 -2.10 0.14
CA SER A 55 -6.26 -3.27 0.90
C SER A 55 -5.06 -2.95 1.77
N GLN A 56 -4.10 -2.18 1.27
CA GLN A 56 -2.90 -1.78 2.01
C GLN A 56 -3.27 -0.92 3.23
N LEU A 57 -4.17 0.04 3.05
CA LEU A 57 -4.68 0.91 4.10
C LEU A 57 -5.48 0.14 5.13
N THR A 58 -6.33 -0.79 4.69
CA THR A 58 -7.07 -1.66 5.61
C THR A 58 -6.13 -2.55 6.43
N VAL A 59 -5.05 -3.04 5.80
CA VAL A 59 -3.99 -3.82 6.47
C VAL A 59 -3.33 -3.04 7.58
N VAL A 60 -3.04 -1.76 7.34
CA VAL A 60 -2.40 -0.88 8.32
C VAL A 60 -3.38 -0.47 9.41
N LEU A 61 -4.56 0.05 9.01
CA LEU A 61 -5.57 0.60 9.91
C LEU A 61 -6.08 -0.40 10.94
N PHE A 62 -6.25 -1.67 10.55
CA PHE A 62 -6.72 -2.72 11.46
C PHE A 62 -5.58 -3.58 12.02
N GLY A 63 -4.33 -3.17 11.82
CA GLY A 63 -3.16 -3.90 12.32
C GLY A 63 -3.13 -5.35 11.83
N ILE A 64 -3.58 -5.61 10.60
CA ILE A 64 -3.74 -6.97 10.05
C ILE A 64 -2.40 -7.71 10.09
N ALA A 65 -1.32 -7.06 9.65
CA ALA A 65 0.01 -7.68 9.58
C ALA A 65 0.49 -8.18 10.95
N ARG A 66 0.24 -7.42 12.04
CA ARG A 66 0.67 -7.77 13.40
C ARG A 66 -0.11 -8.93 14.03
N ASN A 67 -1.27 -9.28 13.46
CA ASN A 67 -2.10 -10.39 13.94
C ASN A 67 -1.73 -11.72 13.28
N VAL A 68 -0.89 -11.71 12.24
CA VAL A 68 -0.37 -12.93 11.60
C VAL A 68 0.95 -13.32 12.30
N PRO A 69 1.15 -14.59 12.71
CA PRO A 69 2.44 -15.01 13.26
C PRO A 69 3.54 -14.99 12.19
N ILE A 70 4.72 -14.44 12.52
CA ILE A 70 5.87 -14.28 11.59
C ILE A 70 6.26 -15.60 10.90
N ASP A 71 6.59 -16.62 11.70
CA ASP A 71 6.96 -17.97 11.23
C ASP A 71 5.80 -18.96 11.29
N GLY A 72 4.57 -18.45 11.19
CA GLY A 72 3.38 -19.27 11.36
C GLY A 72 2.29 -18.93 10.38
N GLU A 73 1.12 -19.45 10.70
CA GLU A 73 -0.06 -19.32 9.89
C GLU A 73 -1.26 -18.99 10.76
N ILE A 74 -2.25 -18.36 10.16
CA ILE A 74 -3.52 -18.07 10.80
C ILE A 74 -4.67 -18.39 9.86
N THR A 75 -5.75 -18.96 10.40
CA THR A 75 -6.94 -19.17 9.59
C THR A 75 -7.77 -17.89 9.50
N PHE A 76 -8.53 -17.70 8.43
CA PHE A 76 -9.48 -16.58 8.38
C PHE A 76 -10.47 -16.59 9.55
N SER A 77 -10.78 -17.76 10.11
CA SER A 77 -11.68 -17.88 11.27
C SER A 77 -11.06 -17.25 12.50
N ASP A 78 -9.82 -17.63 12.83
CA ASP A 78 -9.09 -17.12 13.99
C ASP A 78 -8.77 -15.63 13.82
N PHE A 79 -8.40 -15.24 12.60
CA PHE A 79 -8.13 -13.86 12.24
C PHE A 79 -9.35 -12.94 12.41
N SER A 80 -10.54 -13.46 12.07
CA SER A 80 -11.80 -12.75 12.26
C SER A 80 -12.18 -12.59 13.72
N ALA A 81 -11.89 -13.60 14.55
CA ALA A 81 -12.15 -13.55 15.99
C ALA A 81 -11.26 -12.51 16.69
N ALA A 82 -10.00 -12.36 16.25
CA ALA A 82 -9.08 -11.36 16.79
C ALA A 82 -9.45 -9.91 16.43
N THR A 83 -10.03 -9.69 15.24
CA THR A 83 -10.26 -8.34 14.69
C THR A 83 -11.72 -7.86 14.73
N GLY A 84 -12.69 -8.76 14.90
CA GLY A 84 -14.12 -8.44 14.87
C GLY A 84 -14.72 -8.14 13.49
N LEU A 85 -13.95 -8.31 12.40
CA LEU A 85 -14.30 -7.85 11.04
C LEU A 85 -14.50 -8.98 10.01
N ALA A 86 -15.20 -10.04 10.40
CA ALA A 86 -15.08 -11.35 9.75
C ALA A 86 -15.30 -11.44 8.22
N LYS A 87 -16.37 -10.81 7.69
CA LYS A 87 -16.73 -10.95 6.26
C LYS A 87 -15.90 -10.06 5.35
N ASP A 88 -15.56 -8.86 5.81
CA ASP A 88 -14.83 -7.89 5.01
C ASP A 88 -13.33 -8.20 4.99
N MET A 89 -12.83 -8.77 6.10
CA MET A 89 -11.42 -9.12 6.25
C MET A 89 -10.93 -10.14 5.22
N ARG A 90 -11.72 -11.18 4.94
CA ARG A 90 -11.36 -12.19 3.93
C ARG A 90 -11.17 -11.57 2.54
N LYS A 91 -12.01 -10.61 2.16
CA LYS A 91 -11.92 -9.94 0.86
C LYS A 91 -10.68 -9.06 0.79
N VAL A 92 -10.44 -8.29 1.87
CA VAL A 92 -9.28 -7.41 2.00
C VAL A 92 -7.97 -8.19 1.91
N VAL A 93 -7.83 -9.25 2.70
CA VAL A 93 -6.61 -10.05 2.71
C VAL A 93 -6.40 -10.78 1.39
N ARG A 94 -7.46 -11.32 0.75
CA ARG A 94 -7.33 -11.91 -0.59
C ARG A 94 -6.94 -10.89 -1.66
N HIS A 95 -7.42 -9.66 -1.56
CA HIS A 95 -6.94 -8.58 -2.42
C HIS A 95 -5.46 -8.28 -2.16
N ALA A 96 -5.04 -8.22 -0.89
CA ALA A 96 -3.63 -8.06 -0.52
C ALA A 96 -2.74 -9.23 -0.97
N ILE A 97 -3.27 -10.46 -1.06
CA ILE A 97 -2.56 -11.61 -1.63
C ILE A 97 -2.31 -11.41 -3.13
N MET A 98 -3.27 -10.87 -3.88
CA MET A 98 -3.07 -10.53 -5.31
C MET A 98 -1.99 -9.47 -5.53
N GLN A 99 -1.66 -8.69 -4.49
CA GLN A 99 -0.58 -7.71 -4.45
C GLN A 99 0.74 -8.28 -3.92
N CYS A 100 0.80 -9.58 -3.65
CA CYS A 100 1.94 -10.27 -3.04
C CYS A 100 2.33 -9.73 -1.64
N ILE A 101 1.38 -9.16 -0.90
CA ILE A 101 1.60 -8.69 0.48
C ILE A 101 1.46 -9.86 1.47
N PHE A 102 0.46 -10.73 1.29
CA PHE A 102 0.30 -11.97 2.06
C PHE A 102 0.30 -13.18 1.12
N CYS A 103 0.26 -14.38 1.69
CA CYS A 103 0.11 -15.64 0.97
C CYS A 103 -1.07 -16.47 1.54
N GLU A 104 -1.83 -17.17 0.69
CA GLU A 104 -2.81 -18.20 1.09
C GLU A 104 -2.28 -19.57 0.62
N PRO A 105 -1.36 -20.23 1.37
CA PRO A 105 -0.72 -21.46 0.92
C PRO A 105 -1.71 -22.62 0.78
N ARG A 106 -2.82 -22.57 1.52
CA ARG A 106 -3.96 -23.47 1.39
C ARG A 106 -5.25 -22.71 1.66
N PRO A 107 -6.40 -23.12 1.07
CA PRO A 107 -7.66 -22.42 1.23
C PRO A 107 -8.00 -22.18 2.69
N GLY A 108 -8.20 -20.93 3.06
CA GLY A 108 -8.59 -20.55 4.42
C GLY A 108 -7.44 -20.14 5.34
N VAL A 109 -6.19 -20.32 4.94
CA VAL A 109 -4.99 -20.12 5.77
C VAL A 109 -4.14 -19.00 5.19
N VAL A 110 -3.67 -18.10 6.04
CA VAL A 110 -2.88 -16.92 5.66
C VAL A 110 -1.51 -16.98 6.31
N THR A 111 -0.46 -16.68 5.56
CA THR A 111 0.92 -16.53 6.04
C THR A 111 1.54 -15.23 5.52
N HIS A 112 2.65 -14.85 6.14
CA HIS A 112 3.44 -13.71 5.66
C HIS A 112 4.11 -13.97 4.31
N THR A 113 4.39 -12.86 3.64
CA THR A 113 5.49 -12.70 2.68
C THR A 113 6.51 -11.75 3.30
N ALA A 114 7.66 -11.52 2.66
CA ALA A 114 8.59 -10.47 3.09
C ALA A 114 7.91 -9.10 3.30
N ALA A 115 6.94 -8.73 2.45
CA ALA A 115 6.31 -7.41 2.51
C ALA A 115 5.39 -7.23 3.74
N SER A 116 4.54 -8.22 4.04
CA SER A 116 3.72 -8.16 5.26
C SER A 116 4.52 -8.40 6.53
N CYS A 117 5.60 -9.17 6.48
CA CYS A 117 6.52 -9.33 7.60
C CYS A 117 7.14 -7.99 7.99
N LEU A 118 7.63 -7.24 6.98
CA LEU A 118 8.13 -5.89 7.20
C LEU A 118 7.08 -4.95 7.80
N LEU A 119 5.84 -4.99 7.31
CA LEU A 119 4.76 -4.20 7.90
C LEU A 119 4.46 -4.57 9.37
N ALA A 120 4.75 -5.80 9.78
CA ALA A 120 4.56 -6.25 11.16
C ALA A 120 5.72 -5.84 12.08
N GLU A 121 6.97 -5.92 11.59
CA GLU A 121 8.18 -5.80 12.39
C GLU A 121 8.89 -4.45 12.29
N ASP A 122 8.82 -3.76 11.15
CA ASP A 122 9.45 -2.45 10.92
C ASP A 122 8.52 -1.34 11.41
N ALA A 123 8.86 -0.77 12.57
CA ALA A 123 8.09 0.30 13.19
C ALA A 123 8.06 1.59 12.36
N ASP A 124 9.13 1.91 11.63
CA ASP A 124 9.22 3.12 10.81
C ASP A 124 8.34 2.99 9.57
N LEU A 125 8.36 1.82 8.92
CA LEU A 125 7.47 1.52 7.81
C LEU A 125 6.00 1.55 8.26
N ALA A 126 5.70 0.93 9.40
CA ALA A 126 4.34 0.94 9.94
C ALA A 126 3.86 2.35 10.28
N ALA A 127 4.72 3.18 10.89
CA ALA A 127 4.42 4.58 11.21
C ALA A 127 4.22 5.43 9.94
N TRP A 128 5.06 5.23 8.91
CA TRP A 128 4.92 5.90 7.61
C TRP A 128 3.58 5.56 6.95
N MET A 129 3.20 4.27 6.95
CA MET A 129 1.94 3.85 6.38
C MET A 129 0.74 4.38 7.17
N GLN A 130 0.81 4.39 8.51
CA GLN A 130 -0.23 4.95 9.36
C GLN A 130 -0.40 6.46 9.13
N TRP A 131 0.70 7.22 9.06
CA TRP A 131 0.66 8.62 8.68
C TRP A 131 0.00 8.82 7.31
N GLY A 132 0.26 7.91 6.37
CA GLY A 132 -0.38 7.91 5.05
C GLY A 132 -1.90 7.75 5.13
N VAL A 133 -2.39 6.82 5.96
CA VAL A 133 -3.83 6.62 6.24
C VAL A 133 -4.45 7.87 6.83
N ASP A 134 -3.81 8.47 7.83
CA ASP A 134 -4.38 9.56 8.62
C ASP A 134 -4.35 10.90 7.88
N ASN A 135 -3.34 11.15 7.05
CA ASN A 135 -3.09 12.47 6.46
C ASN A 135 -3.05 12.45 4.94
N TYR A 136 -2.22 11.59 4.34
CA TYR A 136 -1.90 11.66 2.91
C TYR A 136 -3.08 11.28 2.02
N TRP A 137 -3.72 10.14 2.27
CA TRP A 137 -4.79 9.66 1.40
C TRP A 137 -6.05 10.51 1.48
N PRO A 138 -6.56 10.90 2.67
CA PRO A 138 -7.68 11.81 2.76
C PRO A 138 -7.39 13.15 2.05
N THR A 139 -6.20 13.71 2.26
CA THR A 139 -5.75 14.95 1.58
C THR A 139 -5.75 14.81 0.06
N THR A 140 -5.23 13.69 -0.46
CA THR A 140 -5.15 13.43 -1.90
C THR A 140 -6.53 13.37 -2.54
N CYS A 141 -7.51 12.76 -1.86
CA CYS A 141 -8.90 12.70 -2.34
C CYS A 141 -9.55 14.09 -2.47
N HIS A 142 -9.14 15.07 -1.66
CA HIS A 142 -9.62 16.45 -1.72
C HIS A 142 -8.76 17.38 -2.60
N ALA A 143 -7.73 16.87 -3.27
CA ALA A 143 -6.85 17.69 -4.11
C ALA A 143 -7.62 18.38 -5.26
N CYS A 144 -8.49 17.65 -5.97
CA CYS A 144 -9.30 18.23 -7.05
C CYS A 144 -10.26 19.31 -6.55
N GLU A 145 -10.81 19.14 -5.34
CA GLU A 145 -11.67 20.13 -4.71
C GLU A 145 -10.90 21.40 -4.34
N ALA A 146 -9.71 21.26 -3.75
CA ALA A 146 -8.84 22.41 -3.46
C ALA A 146 -8.48 23.18 -4.74
N MET A 147 -8.08 22.47 -5.80
CA MET A 147 -7.78 23.07 -7.11
C MET A 147 -8.98 23.83 -7.69
N ALA A 148 -10.20 23.28 -7.56
CA ALA A 148 -11.42 23.95 -8.05
C ALA A 148 -11.77 25.21 -7.24
N ARG A 149 -11.54 25.19 -5.92
CA ARG A 149 -11.78 26.34 -5.04
C ARG A 149 -10.72 27.43 -5.21
N ARG A 150 -9.47 27.05 -5.48
CA ARG A 150 -8.30 27.93 -5.56
C ARG A 150 -7.47 27.66 -6.83
N PRO A 151 -7.98 28.02 -8.03
CA PRO A 151 -7.28 27.73 -9.28
C PRO A 151 -5.91 28.42 -9.35
N GLY A 152 -4.86 27.63 -9.60
CA GLY A 152 -3.49 28.13 -9.78
C GLY A 152 -2.79 28.60 -8.50
N SER A 153 -3.32 28.28 -7.32
CA SER A 153 -2.70 28.63 -6.05
C SER A 153 -1.42 27.82 -5.78
N GLU A 154 -0.41 28.49 -5.22
CA GLU A 154 0.83 27.89 -4.71
C GLU A 154 0.91 27.99 -3.17
N GLU A 155 -0.16 28.44 -2.52
CA GLU A 155 -0.19 28.68 -1.07
C GLU A 155 -0.36 27.37 -0.27
N LEU A 156 0.42 27.23 0.81
CA LEU A 156 0.44 26.01 1.64
C LEU A 156 -0.89 25.77 2.38
N ASN A 157 -1.67 26.83 2.63
CA ASN A 157 -2.98 26.77 3.27
C ASN A 157 -4.15 26.71 2.27
N GLU A 158 -3.89 26.39 1.00
CA GLU A 158 -4.91 26.25 -0.04
C GLU A 158 -4.89 24.84 -0.67
N THR A 159 -4.68 23.81 0.17
CA THR A 159 -4.48 22.41 -0.23
C THR A 159 -5.63 21.50 0.18
N GLY A 160 -5.64 20.25 -0.31
CA GLY A 160 -6.61 19.23 0.12
C GLY A 160 -6.56 18.92 1.62
N PHE A 161 -5.40 19.16 2.28
CA PHE A 161 -5.24 18.98 3.72
C PHE A 161 -6.12 19.97 4.51
N VAL A 162 -6.14 21.22 4.07
CA VAL A 162 -6.99 22.28 4.63
C VAL A 162 -8.46 21.94 4.47
N VAL A 163 -8.85 21.40 3.32
CA VAL A 163 -10.22 20.98 3.04
C VAL A 163 -10.66 19.87 3.99
N VAL A 164 -9.86 18.80 4.12
CA VAL A 164 -10.26 17.62 4.91
C VAL A 164 -10.22 17.89 6.43
N ASN A 165 -9.29 18.73 6.91
CA ASN A 165 -9.16 19.07 8.32
C ASN A 165 -9.97 20.32 8.74
N ASN A 166 -10.63 20.99 7.78
CA ASN A 166 -11.39 22.22 8.02
C ASN A 166 -10.59 23.27 8.82
N THR A 167 -9.37 23.58 8.34
CA THR A 167 -8.42 24.49 8.99
C THR A 167 -7.96 25.60 8.03
N ASN A 168 -7.28 26.63 8.52
CA ASN A 168 -6.62 27.66 7.70
C ASN A 168 -5.08 27.55 7.75
N LEU A 169 -4.57 26.48 8.37
CA LEU A 169 -3.15 26.20 8.56
C LEU A 169 -2.65 25.19 7.51
N GLY A 170 -1.39 25.33 7.11
CA GLY A 170 -0.72 24.33 6.29
C GLY A 170 -0.49 23.02 7.06
N LEU A 171 -0.04 21.98 6.36
CA LEU A 171 0.23 20.66 6.94
C LEU A 171 1.23 20.68 8.12
N PHE A 172 2.13 21.67 8.15
CA PHE A 172 3.22 21.78 9.13
C PHE A 172 3.05 22.97 10.10
N ASP A 173 1.95 23.71 9.99
CA ASP A 173 1.63 24.88 10.83
C ASP A 173 0.68 24.49 11.98
#